data_AF-A0A7T5UPS8-F1
#
_entry.id   AF-A0A7T5UPS8-F1
#
_cell.length_a   1.000
_cell.length_b   1.000
_cell.length_c   1.000
_cell.angle_alpha   90.00
_cell.angle_beta   90.00
_cell.angle_gamma   90.00
#
_symmetry.space_group_name_H-M   'P 1'
#
loop_
_entity.id
_entity.type
_entity.pdbx_description
1 polymer ?
#
loop_
_entity_poly.entity_id
_entity_poly.type
_entity_poly.pdbx_seq_one_letter_code
_entity_poly.pdbx_strand_id
1 'polypeptide(L)'
;MYRRSYSGSFNRPKNHFRKFSFQKRGVTSKIHVSQYIKKAQVNSTQETQASTRSFSNLQIETILKNNLSRRGFTNLTAIQEKTIDHILEGKDVVGIANTGTGKTAAFLIPLLNKITKNRSNKIIIIVPTRELAMQIRDEMRAFSQSMNIYSTLCIGGDNIRNQIYDLRRNPNFVIGTPGRLKDLIERKCLWLDQYGTVVLDEVDRMLDMGFIHDIKYLIALLPKNRQTLFFSATLSQEINTLMQSFLNNPVSISVKVQDTAHNVEQDIVRIHPGAQKMDTLETLLKKDDFKKVLIFGRTKHGVERLSTNLYKKGFKVASIHGDKPQSKRTQAIRLFKEDVVNILVATDVASRGIDITDITHVINYDQPATYDDYIHRIGRTGRANKKGVALTFID
;
A
#
# COMPACT_ATOMS: atom_id res chain seq x y z
N MET A 1 -54.30 -35.82 47.90
CA MET A 1 -54.24 -37.29 47.92
C MET A 1 -53.49 -37.80 46.69
N TYR A 2 -52.81 -38.93 46.87
CA TYR A 2 -51.83 -39.55 45.98
C TYR A 2 -52.38 -40.08 44.64
N ARG A 3 -51.51 -39.96 43.60
CA ARG A 3 -51.11 -40.89 42.53
C ARG A 3 -52.12 -41.84 41.82
N ARG A 4 -52.00 -41.72 40.47
CA ARG A 4 -51.83 -42.75 39.39
C ARG A 4 -53.03 -43.60 38.93
N SER A 5 -53.29 -43.52 37.62
CA SER A 5 -53.11 -44.63 36.65
C SER A 5 -53.35 -44.21 35.18
N TYR A 6 -52.48 -44.72 34.28
CA TYR A 6 -52.62 -45.19 32.87
C TYR A 6 -53.71 -44.57 31.95
N SER A 7 -53.56 -44.29 30.65
CA SER A 7 -52.81 -44.91 29.53
C SER A 7 -52.92 -43.94 28.33
N GLY A 8 -51.91 -43.78 27.45
CA GLY A 8 -51.92 -44.50 26.16
C GLY A 8 -51.69 -43.57 24.95
N SER A 9 -50.54 -43.77 24.29
CA SER A 9 -50.18 -43.52 22.88
C SER A 9 -50.54 -42.19 22.18
N PHE A 10 -49.51 -41.44 21.76
CA PHE A 10 -49.40 -40.97 20.37
C PHE A 10 -47.92 -40.83 19.93
N ASN A 11 -47.63 -41.39 18.75
CA ASN A 11 -46.34 -41.47 18.07
C ASN A 11 -45.61 -40.12 17.91
N ARG A 12 -44.30 -40.10 18.19
CA ARG A 12 -43.37 -39.04 17.75
C ARG A 12 -42.28 -39.62 16.84
N PRO A 13 -41.98 -39.00 15.69
CA PRO A 13 -40.94 -39.47 14.78
C PRO A 13 -39.54 -39.17 15.34
N LYS A 14 -38.62 -40.12 15.15
CA LYS A 14 -37.20 -40.00 15.48
C LYS A 14 -36.51 -39.05 14.50
N ASN A 15 -36.12 -37.86 14.95
CA ASN A 15 -35.18 -37.00 14.22
C ASN A 15 -33.75 -37.51 14.43
N HIS A 16 -33.13 -37.99 13.36
CA HIS A 16 -31.70 -38.26 13.29
C HIS A 16 -30.90 -36.95 13.32
N PHE A 17 -30.11 -36.74 14.37
CA PHE A 17 -29.04 -35.77 14.38
C PHE A 17 -27.94 -36.20 13.41
N ARG A 18 -27.95 -35.66 12.18
CA ARG A 18 -26.78 -35.65 11.30
C ARG A 18 -25.78 -34.61 11.82
N LYS A 19 -24.64 -35.07 12.34
CA LYS A 19 -23.45 -34.24 12.54
C LYS A 19 -23.01 -33.69 11.18
N PHE A 20 -23.24 -32.41 10.93
CA PHE A 20 -22.62 -31.71 9.81
C PHE A 20 -21.15 -31.45 10.15
N SER A 21 -20.27 -32.23 9.53
CA SER A 21 -18.84 -31.94 9.46
C SER A 21 -18.65 -30.65 8.65
N PHE A 22 -18.17 -29.58 9.29
CA PHE A 22 -17.69 -28.39 8.61
C PHE A 22 -16.46 -28.76 7.77
N GLN A 23 -16.68 -28.95 6.48
CA GLN A 23 -15.61 -29.11 5.50
C GLN A 23 -14.99 -27.73 5.27
N LYS A 24 -13.81 -27.48 5.86
CA LYS A 24 -12.98 -26.30 5.57
C LYS A 24 -12.63 -26.30 4.07
N ARG A 25 -13.36 -25.51 3.27
CA ARG A 25 -12.89 -25.05 1.96
C ARG A 25 -12.07 -23.79 2.17
N GLY A 26 -10.78 -23.98 2.36
CA GLY A 26 -9.76 -22.94 2.26
C GLY A 26 -8.54 -23.59 1.63
N VAL A 27 -8.46 -23.60 0.31
CA VAL A 27 -7.25 -24.01 -0.39
C VAL A 27 -6.25 -22.87 -0.22
N THR A 28 -5.48 -22.90 0.87
CA THR A 28 -4.19 -22.20 0.89
C THR A 28 -3.32 -22.93 -0.11
N SER A 29 -3.08 -22.33 -1.29
CA SER A 29 -2.06 -22.81 -2.21
C SER A 29 -0.72 -22.77 -1.46
N LYS A 30 -0.25 -23.93 -0.99
CA LYS A 30 1.07 -24.02 -0.37
C LYS A 30 2.09 -23.63 -1.42
N ILE A 31 2.82 -22.54 -1.17
CA ILE A 31 3.90 -22.06 -2.04
C ILE A 31 4.97 -23.16 -2.09
N HIS A 32 5.32 -23.61 -3.29
CA HIS A 32 6.34 -24.64 -3.45
C HIS A 32 7.73 -24.02 -3.26
N VAL A 33 8.64 -24.69 -2.56
CA VAL A 33 9.97 -24.15 -2.19
C VAL A 33 10.76 -23.67 -3.41
N SER A 34 10.60 -24.30 -4.58
CA SER A 34 11.24 -23.88 -5.83
C SER A 34 10.85 -22.47 -6.28
N GLN A 35 9.70 -21.95 -5.84
CA GLN A 35 9.25 -20.59 -6.17
C GLN A 35 10.02 -19.50 -5.42
N TYR A 36 10.81 -19.87 -4.41
CA TYR A 36 11.69 -18.96 -3.67
C TYR A 36 13.13 -18.91 -4.22
N ILE A 37 13.45 -19.71 -5.24
CA ILE A 37 14.81 -19.81 -5.78
C ILE A 37 14.81 -19.24 -7.20
N LYS A 38 15.47 -18.10 -7.39
CA LYS A 38 15.62 -17.47 -8.71
C LYS A 38 16.87 -16.60 -8.71
N LYS A 39 17.81 -16.87 -9.63
CA LYS A 39 18.96 -15.98 -9.81
C LYS A 39 18.50 -14.65 -10.40
N ALA A 40 19.10 -13.56 -9.94
CA ALA A 40 18.92 -12.27 -10.58
C ALA A 40 19.35 -12.35 -12.05
N GLN A 41 18.48 -11.95 -12.97
CA GLN A 41 18.80 -11.86 -14.38
C GLN A 41 19.24 -10.42 -14.64
N VAL A 42 20.53 -10.23 -14.91
CA VAL A 42 21.03 -8.94 -15.41
C VAL A 42 20.62 -8.85 -16.87
N ASN A 43 19.42 -8.32 -17.13
CA ASN A 43 19.10 -7.90 -18.47
C ASN A 43 19.77 -6.54 -18.72
N SER A 44 20.44 -6.45 -19.86
CA SER A 44 20.97 -5.21 -20.44
C SER A 44 19.93 -4.09 -20.33
N THR A 45 20.41 -2.90 -19.95
CA THR A 45 19.74 -1.61 -19.95
C THR A 45 18.53 -1.57 -20.91
N GLN A 46 17.36 -1.95 -20.42
CA GLN A 46 16.13 -1.39 -20.97
C GLN A 46 15.85 -0.22 -20.06
N GLU A 47 16.25 0.95 -20.57
CA GLU A 47 15.83 2.24 -20.09
C GLU A 47 14.39 2.10 -19.59
N THR A 48 14.17 2.40 -18.31
CA THR A 48 12.91 3.05 -17.92
C THR A 48 12.62 3.99 -19.07
N GLN A 49 11.60 3.71 -19.90
CA GLN A 49 11.28 4.56 -21.05
C GLN A 49 10.92 5.92 -20.46
N ALA A 50 11.94 6.73 -20.21
CA ALA A 50 11.86 8.14 -19.94
C ALA A 50 11.35 8.65 -21.26
N SER A 51 10.11 9.09 -21.24
CA SER A 51 9.57 9.74 -22.42
C SER A 51 10.49 10.90 -22.80
N THR A 52 10.62 11.18 -24.09
CA THR A 52 11.33 12.38 -24.57
C THR A 52 10.55 13.67 -24.23
N ARG A 53 9.33 13.54 -23.69
CA ARG A 53 8.48 14.67 -23.33
C ARG A 53 8.86 15.23 -21.95
N SER A 54 9.40 16.44 -21.98
CA SER A 54 9.70 17.23 -20.79
C SER A 54 8.44 17.72 -20.08
N PHE A 55 8.49 17.82 -18.76
CA PHE A 55 7.44 18.47 -17.95
C PHE A 55 7.17 19.92 -18.37
N SER A 56 8.16 20.61 -18.93
CA SER A 56 8.01 21.98 -19.44
C SER A 56 6.93 22.09 -20.53
N ASN A 57 6.70 21.00 -21.26
CA ASN A 57 5.79 20.94 -22.41
C ASN A 57 4.34 20.66 -21.99
N LEU A 58 4.07 20.43 -20.70
CA LEU A 58 2.71 20.28 -20.19
C LEU A 58 1.97 21.63 -20.22
N GLN A 59 0.67 21.60 -20.52
CA GLN A 59 -0.20 22.78 -20.51
C GLN A 59 -0.75 23.07 -19.10
N ILE A 60 0.17 23.35 -18.18
CA ILE A 60 -0.11 23.61 -16.75
C ILE A 60 0.43 24.98 -16.31
N GLU A 61 -0.08 25.47 -15.19
CA GLU A 61 0.30 26.76 -14.60
C GLU A 61 1.80 26.91 -14.35
N THR A 62 2.35 28.10 -14.63
CA THR A 62 3.80 28.39 -14.54
C THR A 62 4.37 28.15 -13.14
N ILE A 63 3.62 28.49 -12.09
CA ILE A 63 4.05 28.26 -10.69
C ILE A 63 4.26 26.77 -10.44
N LEU A 64 3.38 25.91 -10.96
CA LEU A 64 3.51 24.46 -10.82
C LEU A 64 4.72 23.93 -11.61
N LYS A 65 4.95 24.41 -12.84
CA LYS A 65 6.16 24.05 -13.61
C LYS A 65 7.45 24.39 -12.84
N ASN A 66 7.51 25.57 -12.23
CA ASN A 66 8.65 26.01 -11.45
C ASN A 66 8.89 25.12 -10.23
N ASN A 67 7.83 24.74 -9.51
CA ASN A 67 7.94 23.85 -8.36
C ASN A 67 8.42 22.44 -8.77
N LEU A 68 7.93 21.90 -9.89
CA LEU A 68 8.39 20.62 -10.43
C LEU A 68 9.87 20.68 -10.82
N SER A 69 10.29 21.73 -11.51
CA SER A 69 11.70 21.95 -11.88
C SER A 69 12.62 22.02 -10.66
N ARG A 70 12.23 22.75 -9.60
CA ARG A 70 12.98 22.80 -8.31
C ARG A 70 13.11 21.44 -7.63
N ARG A 71 12.16 20.54 -7.87
CA ARG A 71 12.19 19.16 -7.37
C ARG A 71 12.98 18.21 -8.26
N GLY A 72 13.58 18.71 -9.34
CA GLY A 72 14.40 17.93 -10.27
C GLY A 72 13.58 17.14 -11.31
N PHE A 73 12.30 17.45 -11.48
CA PHE A 73 11.48 16.80 -12.51
C PHE A 73 11.81 17.37 -13.88
N THR A 74 12.44 16.57 -14.73
CA THR A 74 12.84 16.93 -16.11
C THR A 74 11.95 16.26 -17.14
N ASN A 75 11.96 14.93 -17.19
CA ASN A 75 11.23 14.12 -18.17
C ASN A 75 10.10 13.33 -17.53
N LEU A 76 8.99 13.19 -18.25
CA LEU A 76 7.85 12.39 -17.83
C LEU A 76 8.20 10.90 -17.85
N THR A 77 7.72 10.15 -16.86
CA THR A 77 7.71 8.69 -16.92
C THR A 77 6.61 8.21 -17.86
N ALA A 78 6.72 6.98 -18.38
CA ALA A 78 5.73 6.42 -19.31
C ALA A 78 4.27 6.46 -18.79
N ILE A 79 4.06 6.27 -17.48
CA ILE A 79 2.71 6.38 -16.90
C ILE A 79 2.25 7.83 -16.84
N GLN A 80 3.13 8.79 -16.53
CA GLN A 80 2.81 10.21 -16.48
C GLN A 80 2.48 10.75 -17.86
N GLU A 81 3.30 10.44 -18.87
CA GLU A 81 3.08 10.85 -20.26
C GLU A 81 1.72 10.40 -20.78
N LYS A 82 1.37 9.13 -20.52
CA LYS A 82 0.12 8.55 -21.01
C LYS A 82 -1.12 9.02 -20.24
N THR A 83 -0.99 9.45 -18.99
CA THR A 83 -2.15 9.76 -18.13
C THR A 83 -2.42 11.25 -17.96
N ILE A 84 -1.39 12.10 -17.86
CA ILE A 84 -1.56 13.50 -17.41
C ILE A 84 -2.52 14.28 -18.29
N ASP A 85 -2.42 14.18 -19.62
CA ASP A 85 -3.27 14.96 -20.52
C ASP A 85 -4.75 14.55 -20.40
N HIS A 86 -5.05 13.25 -20.27
CA HIS A 86 -6.42 12.78 -20.05
C HIS A 86 -6.99 13.25 -18.70
N ILE A 87 -6.15 13.33 -17.66
CA ILE A 87 -6.59 13.85 -16.37
C ILE A 87 -6.83 15.37 -16.45
N LEU A 88 -6.01 16.11 -17.19
CA LEU A 88 -6.21 17.54 -17.46
C LEU A 88 -7.51 17.82 -18.23
N GLU A 89 -7.88 16.93 -19.14
CA GLU A 89 -9.15 16.97 -19.89
C GLU A 89 -10.38 16.61 -19.04
N GLY A 90 -10.19 16.18 -17.79
CA GLY A 90 -11.30 15.81 -16.90
C GLY A 90 -11.82 14.39 -17.09
N LYS A 91 -11.14 13.53 -17.87
CA LYS A 91 -11.56 12.15 -18.12
C LYS A 91 -11.30 11.26 -16.89
N ASP A 92 -12.10 10.20 -16.78
CA ASP A 92 -11.81 9.09 -15.89
C ASP A 92 -10.60 8.31 -16.41
N VAL A 93 -9.72 7.87 -15.50
CA VAL A 93 -8.48 7.18 -15.87
C VAL A 93 -8.28 5.96 -15.00
N VAL A 94 -7.88 4.86 -15.64
CA VAL A 94 -7.36 3.65 -15.00
C VAL A 94 -5.88 3.54 -15.33
N GLY A 95 -5.02 3.73 -14.35
CA GLY A 95 -3.57 3.60 -14.48
C GLY A 95 -3.06 2.32 -13.81
N ILE A 96 -2.60 1.37 -14.62
CA ILE A 96 -1.98 0.12 -14.15
C ILE A 96 -0.48 0.24 -14.32
N ALA A 97 0.24 0.35 -13.20
CA ALA A 97 1.70 0.39 -13.18
C ALA A 97 2.25 -0.02 -11.81
N ASN A 98 3.48 -0.55 -11.81
CA ASN A 98 4.17 -0.95 -10.58
C ASN A 98 4.47 0.24 -9.66
N THR A 99 4.77 -0.01 -8.39
CA THR A 99 5.23 1.06 -7.48
C THR A 99 6.55 1.66 -7.94
N GLY A 100 6.75 2.96 -7.67
CA GLY A 100 7.98 3.66 -8.07
C GLY A 100 8.02 4.12 -9.53
N THR A 101 6.93 3.96 -10.28
CA THR A 101 6.82 4.41 -11.69
C THR A 101 6.38 5.86 -11.85
N GLY A 102 6.14 6.57 -10.74
CA GLY A 102 5.71 7.97 -10.75
C GLY A 102 4.19 8.18 -10.82
N LYS A 103 3.38 7.17 -10.43
CA LYS A 103 1.90 7.26 -10.36
C LYS A 103 1.41 8.45 -9.53
N THR A 104 2.05 8.71 -8.38
CA THR A 104 1.67 9.82 -7.50
C THR A 104 1.74 11.16 -8.21
N ALA A 105 2.88 11.47 -8.82
CA ALA A 105 3.03 12.67 -9.64
C ALA A 105 2.06 12.69 -10.85
N ALA A 106 1.77 11.51 -11.45
CA ALA A 106 0.86 11.40 -12.58
C ALA A 106 -0.54 11.93 -12.28
N PHE A 107 -1.08 11.72 -11.07
CA PHE A 107 -2.35 12.32 -10.67
C PHE A 107 -2.18 13.66 -9.94
N LEU A 108 -1.15 13.87 -9.11
CA LEU A 108 -1.03 15.12 -8.34
C LEU A 108 -0.85 16.34 -9.23
N ILE A 109 -0.03 16.25 -10.28
CA ILE A 109 0.27 17.37 -11.18
C ILE A 109 -1.00 17.94 -11.84
N PRO A 110 -1.79 17.15 -12.59
CA PRO A 110 -2.99 17.67 -13.23
C PRO A 110 -4.06 18.11 -12.22
N LEU A 111 -4.14 17.48 -11.05
CA LEU A 111 -5.09 17.84 -9.99
C LEU A 111 -4.72 19.16 -9.29
N LEU A 112 -3.44 19.42 -9.04
CA LEU A 112 -2.96 20.71 -8.55
C LEU A 112 -3.24 21.82 -9.56
N ASN A 113 -3.02 21.55 -10.85
CA ASN A 113 -3.38 22.47 -11.93
C ASN A 113 -4.90 22.78 -11.93
N LYS A 114 -5.74 21.75 -11.76
CA LYS A 114 -7.20 21.88 -11.66
C LYS A 114 -7.65 22.78 -10.51
N ILE A 115 -7.06 22.64 -9.32
CA ILE A 115 -7.34 23.52 -8.17
C ILE A 115 -6.84 24.94 -8.42
N THR A 116 -5.71 25.10 -9.09
CA THR A 116 -5.14 26.42 -9.37
C THR A 116 -6.05 27.23 -10.28
N LYS A 117 -6.59 26.59 -11.32
CA LYS A 117 -7.56 27.20 -12.24
C LYS A 117 -8.92 27.46 -11.61
N ASN A 118 -9.36 26.61 -10.68
CA ASN A 118 -10.59 26.82 -9.94
C ASN A 118 -10.50 26.29 -8.50
N ARG A 119 -10.51 27.23 -7.54
CA ARG A 119 -10.34 26.98 -6.10
C ARG A 119 -11.55 26.34 -5.43
N SER A 120 -12.72 26.36 -6.06
CA SER A 120 -13.91 25.71 -5.49
C SER A 120 -13.86 24.19 -5.62
N ASN A 121 -13.04 23.67 -6.52
CA ASN A 121 -12.85 22.24 -6.70
C ASN A 121 -12.36 21.56 -5.41
N LYS A 122 -12.91 20.37 -5.15
CA LYS A 122 -12.56 19.52 -4.03
C LYS A 122 -12.15 18.14 -4.51
N ILE A 123 -11.06 17.63 -3.94
CA ILE A 123 -10.42 16.40 -4.36
C ILE A 123 -10.21 15.50 -3.15
N ILE A 124 -10.63 14.24 -3.26
CA ILE A 124 -10.37 13.23 -2.24
C ILE A 124 -9.45 12.14 -2.79
N ILE A 125 -8.42 11.80 -2.03
CA ILE A 125 -7.44 10.77 -2.35
C ILE A 125 -7.53 9.69 -1.27
N ILE A 126 -7.93 8.49 -1.67
CA ILE A 126 -8.14 7.34 -0.79
C ILE A 126 -7.03 6.34 -1.05
N VAL A 127 -6.33 5.96 0.02
CA VAL A 127 -5.14 5.10 -0.04
C VAL A 127 -5.15 4.03 1.07
N PRO A 128 -4.50 2.86 0.86
CA PRO A 128 -4.56 1.75 1.80
C PRO A 128 -3.89 2.03 3.14
N THR A 129 -2.77 2.77 3.15
CA THR A 129 -1.93 2.91 4.34
C THR A 129 -1.73 4.35 4.76
N ARG A 130 -1.49 4.54 6.06
CA ARG A 130 -1.23 5.85 6.66
C ARG A 130 0.07 6.44 6.13
N GLU A 131 1.06 5.58 5.93
CA GLU A 131 2.37 5.93 5.41
C GLU A 131 2.29 6.44 3.97
N LEU A 132 1.51 5.79 3.10
CA LEU A 132 1.29 6.26 1.73
C LEU A 132 0.55 7.60 1.73
N ALA A 133 -0.46 7.76 2.58
CA ALA A 133 -1.18 9.03 2.71
C ALA A 133 -0.24 10.19 3.10
N MET A 134 0.68 9.94 4.05
CA MET A 134 1.70 10.92 4.44
C MET A 134 2.66 11.24 3.30
N GLN A 135 3.11 10.24 2.54
CA GLN A 135 3.98 10.44 1.37
C GLN A 135 3.31 11.32 0.31
N ILE A 136 2.06 11.01 -0.05
CA ILE A 136 1.29 11.79 -1.02
C ILE A 136 1.11 13.23 -0.55
N ARG A 137 0.82 13.44 0.74
CA ARG A 137 0.73 14.79 1.33
C ARG A 137 2.04 15.56 1.19
N ASP A 138 3.17 14.92 1.51
CA ASP A 138 4.48 15.56 1.49
C ASP A 138 4.91 15.89 0.05
N GLU A 139 4.65 14.99 -0.89
CA GLU A 139 4.87 15.22 -2.32
C GLU A 139 3.96 16.34 -2.86
N MET A 140 2.67 16.33 -2.50
CA MET A 140 1.73 17.40 -2.85
C MET A 140 2.21 18.75 -2.33
N ARG A 141 2.64 18.85 -1.06
CA ARG A 141 3.16 20.10 -0.47
C ARG A 141 4.38 20.62 -1.23
N ALA A 142 5.26 19.71 -1.65
CA ALA A 142 6.44 20.07 -2.42
C ALA A 142 6.06 20.63 -3.81
N PHE A 143 5.05 20.05 -4.47
CA PHE A 143 4.57 20.53 -5.77
C PHE A 143 3.72 21.80 -5.67
N SER A 144 3.05 22.02 -4.54
CA SER A 144 2.12 23.14 -4.33
C SER A 144 2.73 24.36 -3.65
N GLN A 145 4.05 24.45 -3.57
CA GLN A 145 4.74 25.56 -2.90
C GLN A 145 4.30 26.91 -3.50
N SER A 146 3.95 27.87 -2.63
CA SER A 146 3.46 29.20 -3.04
C SER A 146 2.17 29.20 -3.88
N MET A 147 1.42 28.09 -3.91
CA MET A 147 0.16 28.01 -4.64
C MET A 147 -1.06 28.26 -3.74
N ASN A 148 -0.92 28.45 -2.42
CA ASN A 148 -2.03 28.61 -1.47
C ASN A 148 -3.08 27.49 -1.57
N ILE A 149 -2.64 26.24 -1.79
CA ILE A 149 -3.50 25.06 -1.84
C ILE A 149 -3.41 24.35 -0.49
N TYR A 150 -4.57 24.07 0.12
CA TYR A 150 -4.64 23.42 1.42
C TYR A 150 -5.04 21.95 1.28
N SER A 151 -4.40 21.09 2.08
CA SER A 151 -4.73 19.67 2.20
C SER A 151 -4.86 19.24 3.65
N THR A 152 -5.76 18.31 3.91
CA THR A 152 -5.94 17.67 5.22
C THR A 152 -5.64 16.18 5.13
N LEU A 153 -4.89 15.67 6.09
CA LEU A 153 -4.54 14.26 6.20
C LEU A 153 -5.45 13.55 7.20
N CYS A 154 -6.25 12.61 6.71
CA CYS A 154 -7.25 11.86 7.48
C CYS A 154 -6.81 10.39 7.65
N ILE A 155 -5.92 10.14 8.61
CA ILE A 155 -5.38 8.80 8.89
C ILE A 155 -5.67 8.33 10.31
N GLY A 156 -5.83 7.01 10.47
CA GLY A 156 -5.95 6.39 11.80
C GLY A 156 -4.71 6.62 12.67
N GLY A 157 -4.85 6.48 13.99
CA GLY A 157 -3.73 6.62 14.94
C GLY A 157 -3.30 8.06 15.25
N ASP A 158 -3.65 9.03 14.41
CA ASP A 158 -3.48 10.46 14.68
C ASP A 158 -4.71 11.05 15.39
N ASN A 159 -4.50 12.17 16.08
CA ASN A 159 -5.53 12.87 16.85
C ASN A 159 -6.67 13.33 15.92
N ILE A 160 -7.86 12.76 16.14
CA ILE A 160 -9.03 13.04 15.31
C ILE A 160 -9.53 14.49 15.45
N ARG A 161 -9.36 15.14 16.62
CA ARG A 161 -9.81 16.52 16.82
C ARG A 161 -9.04 17.49 15.92
N ASN A 162 -7.74 17.26 15.73
CA ASN A 162 -6.93 18.06 14.82
C ASN A 162 -7.40 17.87 13.37
N GLN A 163 -7.71 16.64 12.96
CA GLN A 163 -8.25 16.35 11.63
C GLN A 163 -9.61 17.02 11.42
N ILE A 164 -10.51 16.99 12.41
CA ILE A 164 -11.80 17.69 12.36
C ILE A 164 -11.59 19.21 12.24
N TYR A 165 -10.65 19.78 13.00
CA TYR A 165 -10.33 21.20 12.91
C TYR A 165 -9.78 21.58 11.53
N ASP A 166 -8.88 20.78 10.96
CA ASP A 166 -8.34 21.01 9.63
C ASP A 166 -9.42 20.88 8.54
N LEU A 167 -10.34 19.92 8.66
CA LEU A 167 -11.48 19.78 7.75
C LEU A 167 -12.43 21.00 7.79
N ARG A 168 -12.64 21.59 8.96
CA ARG A 168 -13.45 22.82 9.10
C ARG A 168 -12.86 24.02 8.37
N ARG A 169 -11.55 24.02 8.10
CA ARG A 169 -10.90 25.04 7.26
C ARG A 169 -11.19 24.86 5.76
N ASN A 170 -12.04 23.89 5.40
CA ASN A 170 -12.52 23.65 4.05
C ASN A 170 -11.37 23.45 3.04
N PRO A 171 -10.50 22.43 3.24
CA PRO A 171 -9.33 22.19 2.40
C PRO A 171 -9.71 21.85 0.96
N ASN A 172 -8.82 22.09 -0.01
CA ASN A 172 -9.03 21.67 -1.40
C ASN A 172 -8.85 20.16 -1.58
N PHE A 173 -7.93 19.58 -0.79
CA PHE A 173 -7.61 18.16 -0.83
C PHE A 173 -7.86 17.50 0.52
N VAL A 174 -8.45 16.30 0.48
CA VAL A 174 -8.44 15.36 1.60
C VAL A 174 -7.72 14.10 1.18
N ILE A 175 -6.69 13.73 1.93
CA ILE A 175 -5.91 12.50 1.70
C ILE A 175 -6.16 11.61 2.91
N GLY A 176 -6.65 10.39 2.71
CA GLY A 176 -6.99 9.56 3.86
C GLY A 176 -7.09 8.07 3.58
N THR A 177 -7.11 7.31 4.68
CA THR A 177 -7.31 5.86 4.67
C THR A 177 -8.79 5.53 4.86
N PRO A 178 -9.34 4.48 4.21
CA PRO A 178 -10.77 4.18 4.21
C PRO A 178 -11.45 4.23 5.58
N GLY A 179 -10.90 3.52 6.56
CA GLY A 179 -11.50 3.46 7.91
C GLY A 179 -11.57 4.81 8.64
N ARG A 180 -10.58 5.70 8.47
CA ARG A 180 -10.61 7.04 9.10
C ARG A 180 -11.55 7.99 8.37
N LEU A 181 -11.62 7.91 7.03
CA LEU A 181 -12.59 8.69 6.26
C LEU A 181 -14.02 8.32 6.66
N LYS A 182 -14.30 7.02 6.79
CA LYS A 182 -15.59 6.50 7.27
C LYS A 182 -15.94 7.03 8.66
N ASP A 183 -15.04 6.93 9.63
CA ASP A 183 -15.23 7.46 11.00
C ASP A 183 -15.55 8.98 10.99
N LEU A 184 -14.86 9.77 10.16
CA LEU A 184 -15.12 11.21 10.04
C LEU A 184 -16.49 11.52 9.40
N ILE A 185 -16.95 10.69 8.46
CA ILE A 185 -18.27 10.79 7.83
C ILE A 185 -19.38 10.42 8.83
N GLU A 186 -19.22 9.31 9.55
CA GLU A 186 -20.18 8.85 10.57
C GLU A 186 -20.33 9.90 11.70
N ARG A 187 -19.25 10.61 12.02
CA ARG A 187 -19.25 11.76 12.95
C ARG A 187 -19.78 13.06 12.35
N LYS A 188 -20.24 13.06 11.10
CA LYS A 188 -20.71 14.26 10.37
C LYS A 188 -19.67 15.39 10.34
N CYS A 189 -18.40 15.03 10.17
CA CYS A 189 -17.28 15.97 10.08
C CYS A 189 -16.71 16.06 8.65
N LEU A 190 -17.09 15.13 7.77
CA LEU A 190 -16.71 15.07 6.37
C LEU A 190 -17.95 14.71 5.54
N TRP A 191 -18.20 15.48 4.48
CA TRP A 191 -19.29 15.25 3.53
C TRP A 191 -18.70 15.01 2.15
N LEU A 192 -18.99 13.86 1.53
CA LEU A 192 -18.35 13.43 0.28
C LEU A 192 -19.03 13.97 -0.98
N ASP A 193 -20.28 14.41 -0.88
CA ASP A 193 -21.09 15.00 -1.96
C ASP A 193 -20.52 16.31 -2.52
N GLN A 194 -19.56 16.95 -1.84
CA GLN A 194 -18.85 18.13 -2.36
C GLN A 194 -17.61 17.78 -3.20
N TYR A 195 -17.18 16.51 -3.26
CA TYR A 195 -15.94 16.10 -3.92
C TYR A 195 -16.17 15.68 -5.37
N GLY A 196 -15.97 16.62 -6.31
CA GLY A 196 -16.09 16.39 -7.75
C GLY A 196 -14.93 15.61 -8.38
N THR A 197 -13.90 15.23 -7.61
CA THR A 197 -12.81 14.37 -8.09
C THR A 197 -12.32 13.43 -7.00
N VAL A 198 -12.17 12.16 -7.36
CA VAL A 198 -11.74 11.09 -6.46
C VAL A 198 -10.56 10.33 -7.06
N VAL A 199 -9.57 10.02 -6.23
CA VAL A 199 -8.44 9.16 -6.56
C VAL A 199 -8.46 7.96 -5.64
N LEU A 200 -8.44 6.76 -6.22
CA LEU A 200 -8.15 5.51 -5.52
C LEU A 200 -6.76 5.05 -5.94
N ASP A 201 -5.79 5.06 -5.03
CA ASP A 201 -4.42 4.58 -5.30
C ASP A 201 -4.11 3.31 -4.52
N GLU A 202 -3.33 2.42 -5.14
CA GLU A 202 -3.03 1.06 -4.66
C GLU A 202 -4.30 0.27 -4.28
N VAL A 203 -5.26 0.20 -5.22
CA VAL A 203 -6.57 -0.44 -4.96
C VAL A 203 -6.47 -1.93 -4.72
N ASP A 204 -5.58 -2.62 -5.43
CA ASP A 204 -5.17 -4.00 -5.15
C ASP A 204 -4.85 -4.20 -3.66
N ARG A 205 -4.05 -3.31 -3.08
CA ARG A 205 -3.71 -3.39 -1.65
C ARG A 205 -4.88 -3.08 -0.73
N MET A 206 -5.79 -2.18 -1.13
CA MET A 206 -6.98 -1.92 -0.33
C MET A 206 -7.88 -3.16 -0.25
N LEU A 207 -8.01 -3.92 -1.34
CA LEU A 207 -8.73 -5.19 -1.38
C LEU A 207 -8.06 -6.25 -0.49
N ASP A 208 -6.75 -6.43 -0.60
CA ASP A 208 -5.99 -7.36 0.26
C ASP A 208 -6.16 -7.07 1.75
N MET A 209 -6.30 -5.79 2.12
CA MET A 209 -6.53 -5.35 3.49
C MET A 209 -7.99 -5.46 3.95
N GLY A 210 -8.89 -5.94 3.08
CA GLY A 210 -10.30 -6.11 3.37
C GLY A 210 -11.12 -4.81 3.32
N PHE A 211 -10.59 -3.72 2.75
CA PHE A 211 -11.29 -2.43 2.69
C PHE A 211 -12.37 -2.34 1.62
N ILE A 212 -12.70 -3.43 0.92
CA ILE A 212 -13.69 -3.43 -0.17
C ILE A 212 -15.04 -2.86 0.25
N HIS A 213 -15.52 -3.19 1.46
CA HIS A 213 -16.79 -2.69 1.96
C HIS A 213 -16.72 -1.20 2.29
N ASP A 214 -15.62 -0.74 2.89
CA ASP A 214 -15.43 0.67 3.21
C ASP A 214 -15.27 1.51 1.93
N ILE A 215 -14.56 1.02 0.92
CA ILE A 215 -14.44 1.69 -0.38
C ILE A 215 -15.83 1.82 -1.03
N LYS A 216 -16.60 0.74 -1.11
CA LYS A 216 -17.96 0.78 -1.69
C LYS A 216 -18.86 1.78 -0.94
N TYR A 217 -18.75 1.83 0.38
CA TYR A 217 -19.47 2.80 1.20
C TYR A 217 -19.08 4.25 0.87
N LEU A 218 -17.77 4.56 0.81
CA LEU A 218 -17.28 5.90 0.49
C LEU A 218 -17.72 6.33 -0.92
N ILE A 219 -17.65 5.41 -1.88
CA ILE A 219 -18.05 5.64 -3.27
C ILE A 219 -19.54 6.00 -3.37
N ALA A 220 -20.39 5.29 -2.63
CA ALA A 220 -21.84 5.52 -2.66
C ALA A 220 -22.25 6.93 -2.17
N LEU A 221 -21.39 7.60 -1.42
CA LEU A 221 -21.61 8.96 -0.91
C LEU A 221 -21.03 10.06 -1.82
N LEU A 222 -20.29 9.70 -2.87
CA LEU A 222 -19.72 10.66 -3.81
C LEU A 222 -20.77 11.09 -4.86
N PRO A 223 -20.62 12.27 -5.48
CA PRO A 223 -21.50 12.74 -6.55
C PRO A 223 -21.53 11.77 -7.73
N LYS A 224 -22.70 11.62 -8.38
CA LYS A 224 -22.82 10.80 -9.59
C LYS A 224 -21.96 11.33 -10.74
N ASN A 225 -21.97 12.66 -10.94
CA ASN A 225 -21.10 13.33 -11.91
C ASN A 225 -19.81 13.78 -11.22
N ARG A 226 -18.72 13.06 -11.45
CA ARG A 226 -17.40 13.30 -10.87
C ARG A 226 -16.34 12.76 -11.81
N GLN A 227 -15.12 13.26 -11.66
CA GLN A 227 -13.93 12.64 -12.27
C GLN A 227 -13.35 11.59 -11.32
N THR A 228 -13.02 10.42 -11.86
CA THR A 228 -12.53 9.28 -11.10
C THR A 228 -11.19 8.79 -11.65
N LEU A 229 -10.17 8.76 -10.79
CA LEU A 229 -8.85 8.23 -11.11
C LEU A 229 -8.59 6.97 -10.30
N PHE A 230 -8.26 5.88 -10.98
CA PHE A 230 -8.05 4.56 -10.40
C PHE A 230 -6.64 4.07 -10.69
N PHE A 231 -5.84 3.83 -9.67
CA PHE A 231 -4.46 3.37 -9.80
C PHE A 231 -4.23 2.05 -9.05
N SER A 232 -3.67 1.07 -9.74
CA SER A 232 -3.38 -0.26 -9.19
C SER A 232 -2.09 -0.82 -9.80
N ALA A 233 -1.42 -1.76 -9.13
CA ALA A 233 -0.36 -2.53 -9.78
C ALA A 233 -0.93 -3.75 -10.51
N THR A 234 -2.03 -4.32 -10.03
CA THR A 234 -2.65 -5.52 -10.60
C THR A 234 -4.12 -5.31 -11.00
N LEU A 235 -4.64 -6.23 -11.82
CA LEU A 235 -6.05 -6.32 -12.22
C LEU A 235 -6.61 -7.72 -11.90
N SER A 236 -7.01 -7.94 -10.65
CA SER A 236 -7.79 -9.12 -10.28
C SER A 236 -9.24 -9.00 -10.76
N GLN A 237 -9.98 -10.11 -10.76
CA GLN A 237 -11.40 -10.09 -11.11
C GLN A 237 -12.22 -9.18 -10.17
N GLU A 238 -11.87 -9.15 -8.88
CA GLU A 238 -12.49 -8.28 -7.88
C GLU A 238 -12.23 -6.79 -8.16
N ILE A 239 -11.01 -6.45 -8.58
CA ILE A 239 -10.65 -5.10 -9.04
C ILE A 239 -11.49 -4.71 -10.26
N ASN A 240 -11.63 -5.60 -11.24
CA ASN A 240 -12.44 -5.34 -12.43
C ASN A 240 -13.91 -5.10 -12.07
N THR A 241 -14.48 -5.89 -11.16
CA THR A 241 -15.86 -5.68 -10.67
C THR A 241 -16.01 -4.33 -9.97
N LEU A 242 -15.04 -3.94 -9.13
CA LEU A 242 -15.04 -2.65 -8.47
C LEU A 242 -14.96 -1.50 -9.49
N MET A 243 -14.07 -1.61 -10.49
CA MET A 243 -13.91 -0.64 -11.57
C MET A 243 -15.21 -0.43 -12.36
N GLN A 244 -15.87 -1.51 -12.77
CA GLN A 244 -17.13 -1.46 -13.53
C GLN A 244 -18.26 -0.78 -12.76
N SER A 245 -18.27 -0.90 -11.42
CA SER A 245 -19.28 -0.25 -10.58
C SER A 245 -19.06 1.25 -10.38
N PHE A 246 -17.86 1.76 -10.72
CA PHE A 246 -17.39 3.05 -10.23
C PHE A 246 -16.99 4.04 -11.32
N LEU A 247 -16.49 3.54 -12.44
CA LEU A 247 -15.93 4.34 -13.54
C LEU A 247 -16.95 4.51 -14.67
N ASN A 248 -16.91 5.66 -15.34
CA ASN A 248 -17.74 5.91 -16.51
C ASN A 248 -16.84 6.14 -17.75
N ASN A 249 -16.84 5.18 -18.68
CA ASN A 249 -16.02 5.19 -19.90
C ASN A 249 -14.55 5.63 -19.68
N PRO A 250 -13.80 4.93 -18.81
CA PRO A 250 -12.47 5.36 -18.41
C PRO A 250 -11.43 5.12 -19.50
N VAL A 251 -10.44 6.03 -19.59
CA VAL A 251 -9.22 5.79 -20.36
C VAL A 251 -8.35 4.79 -19.59
N SER A 252 -8.13 3.61 -20.17
CA SER A 252 -7.34 2.55 -19.54
C SER A 252 -5.92 2.52 -20.07
N ILE A 253 -4.95 2.72 -19.18
CA ILE A 253 -3.53 2.79 -19.47
C ILE A 253 -2.81 1.74 -18.65
N SER A 254 -2.12 0.83 -19.35
CA SER A 254 -1.27 -0.18 -18.73
C SER A 254 0.18 0.05 -19.14
N VAL A 255 1.05 0.24 -18.15
CA VAL A 255 2.49 0.32 -18.35
C VAL A 255 3.10 -0.92 -17.70
N LYS A 256 3.44 -1.90 -18.53
CA LYS A 256 4.21 -3.06 -18.08
C LYS A 256 5.62 -2.60 -17.74
N VAL A 257 5.94 -2.56 -16.45
CA VAL A 257 7.32 -2.52 -15.99
C VAL A 257 7.70 -3.95 -15.67
N GLN A 258 8.86 -4.42 -16.14
CA GLN A 258 9.38 -5.74 -15.77
C GLN A 258 9.26 -5.94 -14.26
N ASP A 259 8.87 -7.14 -13.83
CA ASP A 259 8.76 -7.45 -12.41
C ASP A 259 10.09 -7.16 -11.72
N THR A 260 10.07 -6.32 -10.69
CA THR A 260 11.26 -6.03 -9.86
C THR A 260 11.97 -7.30 -9.37
N ALA A 261 11.23 -8.42 -9.28
CA ALA A 261 11.74 -9.76 -9.02
C ALA A 261 12.87 -10.22 -9.96
N HIS A 262 13.06 -9.64 -11.15
CA HIS A 262 14.19 -9.96 -12.03
C HIS A 262 15.53 -9.43 -11.52
N ASN A 263 15.53 -8.28 -10.82
CA ASN A 263 16.73 -7.66 -10.23
C ASN A 263 17.03 -8.17 -8.82
N VAL A 264 16.21 -9.10 -8.32
CA VAL A 264 16.34 -9.67 -6.99
C VAL A 264 16.85 -11.09 -7.11
N GLU A 265 18.00 -11.36 -6.50
CA GLU A 265 18.49 -12.70 -6.27
C GLU A 265 17.69 -13.32 -5.13
N GLN A 266 17.05 -14.44 -5.41
CA GLN A 266 16.11 -15.10 -4.50
C GLN A 266 16.69 -16.45 -4.12
N ASP A 267 16.85 -16.65 -2.82
CA ASP A 267 17.35 -17.92 -2.29
C ASP A 267 16.66 -18.29 -0.97
N ILE A 268 16.84 -19.54 -0.57
CA ILE A 268 16.30 -20.13 0.65
C ILE A 268 17.40 -20.33 1.68
N VAL A 269 17.02 -20.18 2.95
CA VAL A 269 17.88 -20.53 4.08
C VAL A 269 17.18 -21.64 4.84
N ARG A 270 17.73 -22.85 4.74
CA ARG A 270 17.22 -24.03 5.46
C ARG A 270 17.62 -23.97 6.92
N ILE A 271 16.64 -24.09 7.80
CA ILE A 271 16.81 -24.11 9.25
C ILE A 271 16.76 -25.57 9.67
N HIS A 272 17.91 -26.12 10.05
CA HIS A 272 17.99 -27.53 10.43
C HIS A 272 17.19 -27.82 11.71
N PRO A 273 16.62 -29.04 11.86
CA PRO A 273 15.98 -29.46 13.10
C PRO A 273 16.91 -29.25 14.30
N GLY A 274 16.45 -28.52 15.31
CA GLY A 274 17.22 -28.18 16.51
C GLY A 274 18.02 -26.87 16.43
N ALA A 275 18.22 -26.29 15.23
CA ALA A 275 18.80 -24.97 15.07
C ALA A 275 17.76 -23.87 15.36
N GLN A 276 18.18 -22.78 15.99
CA GLN A 276 17.30 -21.62 16.17
C GLN A 276 17.41 -20.68 14.98
N LYS A 277 16.28 -20.35 14.34
CA LYS A 277 16.18 -19.30 13.30
C LYS A 277 16.90 -18.01 13.67
N MET A 278 16.83 -17.64 14.94
CA MET A 278 17.44 -16.42 15.46
C MET A 278 18.97 -16.39 15.28
N ASP A 279 19.65 -17.52 15.49
CA ASP A 279 21.11 -17.59 15.43
C ASP A 279 21.59 -17.57 13.97
N THR A 280 20.84 -18.22 13.07
CA THR A 280 21.06 -18.10 11.63
C THR A 280 20.89 -16.67 11.16
N LEU A 281 19.83 -15.99 11.60
CA LEU A 281 19.59 -14.58 11.27
C LEU A 281 20.74 -13.69 11.73
N GLU A 282 21.19 -13.83 12.98
CA GLU A 282 22.32 -13.08 13.52
C GLU A 282 23.59 -13.27 12.67
N THR A 283 23.89 -14.51 12.31
CA THR A 283 25.06 -14.86 11.50
C THR A 283 25.01 -14.17 10.13
N LEU A 284 23.83 -14.09 9.51
CA LEU A 284 23.65 -13.36 8.26
C LEU A 284 23.83 -11.85 8.44
N LEU A 285 23.19 -11.26 9.45
CA LEU A 285 23.24 -9.82 9.71
C LEU A 285 24.63 -9.28 10.08
N LYS A 286 25.56 -10.15 10.47
CA LYS A 286 26.97 -9.79 10.74
C LYS A 286 27.85 -9.71 9.47
N LYS A 287 27.37 -10.19 8.33
CA LYS A 287 28.12 -10.13 7.07
C LYS A 287 28.09 -8.72 6.48
N ASP A 288 29.18 -8.31 5.83
CA ASP A 288 29.37 -6.94 5.32
C ASP A 288 28.34 -6.49 4.26
N ASP A 289 27.73 -7.45 3.55
CA ASP A 289 26.75 -7.16 2.49
C ASP A 289 25.37 -6.73 3.06
N PHE A 290 25.10 -7.03 4.34
CA PHE A 290 23.81 -6.77 5.01
C PHE A 290 23.71 -5.32 5.52
N LYS A 291 23.98 -4.36 4.62
CA LYS A 291 24.04 -2.93 4.94
C LYS A 291 22.69 -2.30 5.30
N LYS A 292 21.59 -2.71 4.64
CA LYS A 292 20.24 -2.18 4.90
C LYS A 292 19.21 -3.28 4.69
N VAL A 293 18.65 -3.79 5.78
CA VAL A 293 17.91 -5.06 5.80
C VAL A 293 16.47 -4.84 6.24
N LEU A 294 15.52 -5.38 5.46
CA LEU A 294 14.12 -5.45 5.82
C LEU A 294 13.73 -6.90 6.14
N ILE A 295 13.31 -7.14 7.37
CA ILE A 295 12.97 -8.48 7.87
C ILE A 295 11.46 -8.58 8.05
N PHE A 296 10.84 -9.59 7.44
CA PHE A 296 9.42 -9.85 7.53
C PHE A 296 9.10 -10.97 8.52
N GLY A 297 8.26 -10.64 9.50
CA GLY A 297 7.66 -11.59 10.44
C GLY A 297 6.14 -11.66 10.26
N ARG A 298 5.54 -12.78 10.66
CA ARG A 298 4.10 -13.03 10.47
C ARG A 298 3.23 -12.23 11.44
N THR A 299 3.64 -12.13 12.70
CA THR A 299 2.80 -11.57 13.77
C THR A 299 3.41 -10.32 14.38
N LYS A 300 2.55 -9.38 14.80
CA LYS A 300 2.96 -8.15 15.50
C LYS A 300 3.84 -8.41 16.73
N HIS A 301 3.47 -9.39 17.55
CA HIS A 301 4.23 -9.76 18.75
C HIS A 301 5.56 -10.45 18.40
N GLY A 302 5.58 -11.27 17.35
CA GLY A 302 6.80 -11.89 16.85
C GLY A 302 7.80 -10.85 16.34
N VAL A 303 7.31 -9.88 15.56
CA VAL A 303 8.11 -8.74 15.06
C VAL A 303 8.71 -7.93 16.21
N GLU A 304 7.92 -7.62 17.25
CA GLU A 304 8.41 -6.85 18.40
C GLU A 304 9.44 -7.64 19.22
N ARG A 305 9.19 -8.94 19.45
CA ARG A 305 10.12 -9.83 20.15
C ARG A 305 11.44 -9.95 19.38
N LEU A 306 11.37 -10.14 18.06
CA LEU A 306 12.54 -10.25 17.19
C LEU A 306 13.39 -8.97 17.22
N SER A 307 12.74 -7.80 17.08
CA SER A 307 13.41 -6.51 17.18
C SER A 307 14.07 -6.31 18.54
N THR A 308 13.38 -6.67 19.63
CA THR A 308 13.92 -6.55 20.99
C THR A 308 15.14 -7.45 21.19
N ASN A 309 15.11 -8.68 20.69
CA ASN A 309 16.22 -9.60 20.77
C ASN A 309 17.43 -9.12 19.95
N LEU A 310 17.21 -8.65 18.73
CA LEU A 310 18.27 -8.08 17.90
C LEU A 310 18.90 -6.84 18.57
N TYR A 311 18.08 -5.96 19.15
CA TYR A 311 18.57 -4.79 19.87
C TYR A 311 19.46 -5.17 21.06
N LYS A 312 19.04 -6.16 21.87
CA LYS A 312 19.85 -6.68 22.98
C LYS A 312 21.19 -7.29 22.55
N LYS A 313 21.25 -7.81 21.32
CA LYS A 313 22.47 -8.33 20.70
C LYS A 313 23.35 -7.25 20.05
N GLY A 314 22.99 -5.97 20.19
CA GLY A 314 23.77 -4.83 19.72
C GLY A 314 23.45 -4.35 18.30
N PHE A 315 22.43 -4.91 17.65
CA PHE A 315 22.03 -4.47 16.31
C PHE A 315 21.24 -3.15 16.36
N LYS A 316 21.48 -2.27 15.38
CA LYS A 316 20.69 -1.05 15.19
C LYS A 316 19.39 -1.39 14.45
N VAL A 317 18.35 -1.68 15.23
CA VAL A 317 17.08 -2.22 14.72
C VAL A 317 15.88 -1.41 15.16
N ALA A 318 14.87 -1.34 14.31
CA ALA A 318 13.53 -0.87 14.65
C ALA A 318 12.46 -1.87 14.19
N SER A 319 11.28 -1.80 14.82
CA SER A 319 10.10 -2.59 14.43
C SER A 319 8.98 -1.72 13.84
N ILE A 320 8.15 -2.28 12.97
CA ILE A 320 6.90 -1.68 12.51
C ILE A 320 5.77 -2.70 12.35
N HIS A 321 4.67 -2.50 13.07
CA HIS A 321 3.48 -3.35 13.05
C HIS A 321 2.21 -2.54 13.35
N GLY A 322 1.03 -3.12 13.11
CA GLY A 322 -0.27 -2.41 13.21
C GLY A 322 -0.56 -1.79 14.58
N ASP A 323 -0.21 -2.47 15.67
CA ASP A 323 -0.44 -1.98 17.05
C ASP A 323 0.53 -0.86 17.48
N LYS A 324 1.57 -0.57 16.71
CA LYS A 324 2.56 0.44 17.10
C LYS A 324 1.94 1.85 16.94
N PRO A 325 2.05 2.74 17.94
CA PRO A 325 1.54 4.10 17.82
C PRO A 325 2.07 4.80 16.56
N GLN A 326 1.26 5.63 15.91
CA GLN A 326 1.62 6.24 14.62
C GLN A 326 2.91 7.04 14.69
N SER A 327 3.11 7.82 15.76
CA SER A 327 4.36 8.57 16.00
C SER A 327 5.59 7.66 16.02
N LYS A 328 5.50 6.48 16.65
CA LYS A 328 6.58 5.49 16.70
C LYS A 328 6.79 4.77 15.38
N ARG A 329 5.74 4.58 14.57
CA ARG A 329 5.84 4.06 13.20
C ARG A 329 6.59 5.05 12.30
N THR A 330 6.18 6.32 12.30
CA THR A 330 6.86 7.39 11.56
C THR A 330 8.31 7.53 11.99
N GLN A 331 8.59 7.48 13.30
CA GLN A 331 9.95 7.50 13.83
C GLN A 331 10.78 6.31 13.30
N ALA A 332 10.26 5.07 13.38
CA ALA A 332 10.97 3.89 12.89
C ALA A 332 11.31 3.97 11.40
N ILE A 333 10.35 4.41 10.57
CA ILE A 333 10.57 4.61 9.13
C ILE A 333 11.63 5.68 8.89
N ARG A 334 11.56 6.81 9.61
CA ARG A 334 12.53 7.90 9.48
C ARG A 334 13.94 7.44 9.84
N LEU A 335 14.11 6.78 10.99
CA LEU A 335 15.40 6.26 11.43
C LEU A 335 15.99 5.26 10.42
N PHE A 336 15.16 4.44 9.79
CA PHE A 336 15.60 3.50 8.77
C PHE A 336 15.92 4.19 7.44
N LYS A 337 15.17 5.22 7.05
CA LYS A 337 15.47 6.04 5.87
C LYS A 337 16.79 6.77 6.01
N GLU A 338 17.06 7.35 7.17
CA GLU A 338 18.25 8.14 7.52
C GLU A 338 19.47 7.27 7.92
N ASP A 339 19.40 5.95 7.75
CA ASP A 339 20.46 4.98 8.10
C ASP A 339 20.91 5.00 9.58
N VAL A 340 20.11 5.59 10.46
CA VAL A 340 20.33 5.56 11.92
C VAL A 340 20.12 4.14 12.45
N VAL A 341 19.13 3.43 11.90
CA VAL A 341 18.99 1.98 12.03
C VAL A 341 19.14 1.34 10.67
N ASN A 342 19.86 0.22 10.61
CA ASN A 342 20.11 -0.50 9.37
C ASN A 342 19.24 -1.76 9.23
N ILE A 343 18.46 -2.10 10.25
CA ILE A 343 17.53 -3.22 10.23
C ILE A 343 16.12 -2.72 10.59
N LEU A 344 15.14 -3.05 9.74
CA LEU A 344 13.73 -2.83 10.01
C LEU A 344 13.01 -4.17 10.04
N VAL A 345 12.34 -4.49 11.15
CA VAL A 345 11.51 -5.70 11.28
C VAL A 345 10.04 -5.31 11.11
N ALA A 346 9.33 -5.95 10.19
CA ALA A 346 7.98 -5.55 9.81
C ALA A 346 7.02 -6.74 9.64
N THR A 347 5.73 -6.48 9.88
CA THR A 347 4.65 -7.34 9.35
C THR A 347 4.24 -6.87 7.96
N ASP A 348 3.77 -7.76 7.09
CA ASP A 348 3.33 -7.45 5.71
C ASP A 348 2.51 -6.18 5.59
N VAL A 349 1.42 -6.11 6.37
CA VAL A 349 0.47 -4.99 6.39
C VAL A 349 1.17 -3.67 6.71
N ALA A 350 2.12 -3.71 7.64
CA ALA A 350 2.77 -2.51 8.15
C ALA A 350 3.87 -1.98 7.22
N SER A 351 4.47 -2.85 6.40
CA SER A 351 5.49 -2.51 5.41
C SER A 351 4.95 -2.14 4.03
N ARG A 352 3.69 -2.44 3.73
CA ARG A 352 3.02 -2.03 2.49
C ARG A 352 2.97 -0.50 2.41
N GLY A 353 3.28 0.06 1.25
CA GLY A 353 3.31 1.51 1.02
C GLY A 353 4.51 2.25 1.64
N ILE A 354 5.43 1.59 2.35
CA ILE A 354 6.67 2.26 2.75
C ILE A 354 7.57 2.39 1.51
N ASP A 355 7.91 3.63 1.18
CA ASP A 355 8.85 3.95 0.13
C ASP A 355 10.23 4.18 0.74
N ILE A 356 11.04 3.13 0.71
CA ILE A 356 12.44 3.16 1.13
C ILE A 356 13.26 2.71 -0.07
N THR A 357 14.27 3.51 -0.41
CA THR A 357 15.27 3.18 -1.40
C THR A 357 16.41 2.40 -0.73
N ASP A 358 17.21 1.71 -1.55
CA ASP A 358 18.51 1.19 -1.13
C ASP A 358 18.49 0.05 -0.09
N ILE A 359 17.37 -0.67 0.02
CA ILE A 359 17.34 -1.93 0.78
C ILE A 359 18.21 -2.94 0.04
N THR A 360 19.29 -3.43 0.67
CA THR A 360 20.17 -4.43 0.07
C THR A 360 19.60 -5.84 0.21
N HIS A 361 18.99 -6.13 1.35
CA HIS A 361 18.47 -7.46 1.67
C HIS A 361 17.04 -7.42 2.19
N VAL A 362 16.21 -8.32 1.68
CA VAL A 362 14.92 -8.68 2.24
C VAL A 362 15.02 -10.07 2.85
N ILE A 363 14.63 -10.22 4.12
CA ILE A 363 14.62 -11.53 4.79
C ILE A 363 13.18 -11.89 5.16
N ASN A 364 12.66 -12.97 4.58
CA ASN A 364 11.43 -13.59 5.01
C ASN A 364 11.73 -14.52 6.18
N TYR A 365 11.76 -13.97 7.41
CA TYR A 365 12.01 -14.76 8.62
C TYR A 365 10.89 -15.77 8.88
N ASP A 366 9.65 -15.33 8.64
CA ASP A 366 8.50 -16.20 8.50
C ASP A 366 8.07 -16.27 7.04
N GLN A 367 7.73 -17.46 6.54
CA GLN A 367 7.21 -17.62 5.18
C GLN A 367 5.93 -16.78 4.96
N PRO A 368 5.80 -16.12 3.80
CA PRO A 368 4.61 -15.37 3.43
C PRO A 368 3.39 -16.28 3.32
N ALA A 369 2.19 -15.69 3.50
CA ALA A 369 0.94 -16.45 3.45
C ALA A 369 0.55 -16.81 2.01
N THR A 370 0.85 -15.91 1.06
CA THR A 370 0.56 -16.08 -0.37
C THR A 370 1.79 -15.76 -1.22
N TYR A 371 1.78 -16.21 -2.47
CA TYR A 371 2.85 -15.88 -3.43
C TYR A 371 2.85 -14.38 -3.78
N ASP A 372 1.69 -13.74 -3.78
CA ASP A 372 1.60 -12.29 -4.02
C ASP A 372 2.26 -11.51 -2.87
N ASP A 373 2.06 -11.93 -1.61
CA ASP A 373 2.79 -11.38 -0.47
C ASP A 373 4.30 -11.54 -0.68
N TYR A 374 4.76 -12.73 -1.10
CA TYR A 374 6.17 -12.97 -1.40
C TYR A 374 6.73 -11.95 -2.41
N ILE A 375 6.07 -11.77 -3.55
CA ILE A 375 6.48 -10.80 -4.58
C ILE A 375 6.52 -9.37 -4.03
N HIS A 376 5.53 -8.98 -3.23
CA HIS A 376 5.48 -7.66 -2.60
C HIS A 376 6.58 -7.42 -1.56
N ARG A 377 6.99 -8.46 -0.83
CA ARG A 377 8.11 -8.41 0.12
C ARG A 377 9.42 -8.23 -0.62
N ILE A 378 9.72 -9.08 -1.60
CA ILE A 378 11.01 -9.04 -2.31
C ILE A 378 11.15 -7.79 -3.18
N GLY A 379 10.04 -7.23 -3.69
CA GLY A 379 10.03 -5.96 -4.42
C GLY A 379 10.37 -4.71 -3.56
N ARG A 380 10.70 -4.90 -2.28
CA ARG A 380 11.29 -3.85 -1.42
C ARG A 380 12.78 -3.68 -1.68
N THR A 381 13.45 -4.67 -2.26
CA THR A 381 14.82 -4.56 -2.76
C THR A 381 14.83 -4.58 -4.30
N GLY A 382 15.99 -4.44 -4.93
CA GLY A 382 16.12 -4.49 -6.39
C GLY A 382 15.56 -3.27 -7.14
N ARG A 383 15.36 -2.13 -6.46
CA ARG A 383 14.79 -0.90 -7.02
C ARG A 383 15.85 -0.07 -7.75
N ALA A 384 15.40 0.76 -8.70
CA ALA A 384 16.24 1.72 -9.44
C ALA A 384 17.52 1.08 -10.05
N ASN A 385 17.36 -0.10 -10.69
CA ASN A 385 18.44 -0.88 -11.32
C ASN A 385 19.55 -1.36 -10.38
N LYS A 386 19.36 -1.29 -9.07
CA LYS A 386 20.26 -1.92 -8.10
C LYS A 386 19.94 -3.40 -7.98
N LYS A 387 20.95 -4.23 -7.73
CA LYS A 387 20.75 -5.63 -7.35
C LYS A 387 20.25 -5.70 -5.91
N GLY A 388 19.30 -6.59 -5.67
CA GLY A 388 18.79 -6.92 -4.35
C GLY A 388 18.92 -8.40 -4.04
N VAL A 389 18.91 -8.76 -2.76
CA VAL A 389 18.88 -10.16 -2.33
C VAL A 389 17.65 -10.39 -1.46
N ALA A 390 16.91 -11.46 -1.74
CA ALA A 390 15.80 -11.93 -0.94
C ALA A 390 16.08 -13.34 -0.40
N LEU A 391 16.13 -13.48 0.92
CA LEU A 391 16.37 -14.74 1.61
C LEU A 391 15.11 -15.20 2.32
N THR A 392 14.67 -16.43 2.06
CA THR A 392 13.47 -17.01 2.71
C THR A 392 13.83 -18.15 3.63
N PHE A 393 13.50 -18.01 4.92
CA PHE A 393 13.78 -19.03 5.91
C PHE A 393 12.74 -20.15 5.78
N ILE A 394 13.21 -21.38 5.64
CA ILE A 394 12.38 -22.57 5.55
C ILE A 394 12.80 -23.56 6.64
N ASP A 395 11.80 -24.14 7.31
CA ASP A 395 11.97 -25.18 8.33
C ASP A 395 12.01 -26.58 7.71
#